data_AF-A0A0N8RAI2-F1
#
_entry.id   AF-A0A0N8RAI2-F1
#
_cell.length_a   1.000
_cell.length_b   1.000
_cell.length_c   1.000
_cell.angle_alpha   90.00
_cell.angle_beta   90.00
_cell.angle_gamma   90.00
#
_symmetry.space_group_name_H-M   'P 1'
#
loop_
_entity.id
_entity.type
_entity.pdbx_description
1 polymer ?
#
loop_
_entity_poly.entity_id
_entity_poly.type
_entity_poly.pdbx_seq_one_letter_code
_entity_poly.pdbx_strand_id
1 'polypeptide(L)'
;MRYEDVNSKVEINPRRVPTFDTRNYTFVPKRLDNNGTDPSVDPPPEGSPDDPFDLHFNTTDYWKLNVTNPDTQQEVKFETLKFLPYRPDSDVINTSIILWESRQAAEVMFSWTGFIFDDPAVKGDVSKVHFDEALQDVMGDVHTLDINVDMSVFETGKLIISLHRLRGLTYIPEGDPARDKLMGTLAAPSALVVLLIDKQGNAHKRRISFLPSGSGRRNRLMHTLYSETRPQ
;
A
#
# COMPACT_ATOMS: atom_id res chain seq x y z
N MET A 1 2.63 -54.17 -37.35
CA MET A 1 1.79 -53.24 -36.56
C MET A 1 2.72 -52.25 -35.89
N ARG A 2 2.61 -50.95 -36.20
CA ARG A 2 3.29 -49.89 -35.46
C ARG A 2 2.41 -49.57 -34.24
N TYR A 3 2.92 -49.82 -33.04
CA TYR A 3 2.33 -49.27 -31.84
C TYR A 3 2.67 -47.78 -31.84
N GLU A 4 1.67 -46.92 -32.06
CA GLU A 4 1.82 -45.50 -31.75
C GLU A 4 1.83 -45.38 -30.22
N ASP A 5 2.94 -44.90 -29.67
CA ASP A 5 3.06 -44.59 -28.26
C ASP A 5 2.05 -43.48 -27.92
N VAL A 6 1.01 -43.84 -27.17
CA VAL A 6 -0.17 -43.01 -26.86
C VAL A 6 0.20 -41.77 -26.02
N ASN A 7 1.45 -41.65 -25.58
CA ASN A 7 1.98 -40.54 -24.77
C ASN A 7 3.04 -39.68 -25.49
N SER A 8 3.16 -39.77 -26.82
CA SER A 8 4.24 -39.10 -27.58
C SER A 8 4.02 -37.61 -27.87
N LYS A 9 2.82 -37.07 -27.61
CA LYS A 9 2.46 -35.71 -28.04
C LYS A 9 2.17 -34.81 -26.84
N VAL A 10 3.10 -33.90 -26.57
CA VAL A 10 2.88 -32.77 -25.66
C VAL A 10 2.42 -31.59 -26.50
N GLU A 11 1.16 -31.19 -26.36
CA GLU A 11 0.64 -29.97 -26.99
C GLU A 11 0.81 -28.79 -26.03
N ILE A 12 1.67 -27.85 -26.43
CA ILE A 12 1.88 -26.60 -25.69
C ILE A 12 1.01 -25.52 -26.34
N ASN A 13 -0.05 -25.12 -25.64
CA ASN A 13 -0.88 -23.99 -26.05
C ASN A 13 -0.44 -22.74 -25.27
N PRO A 14 0.31 -21.81 -25.89
CA PRO A 14 0.73 -20.59 -25.21
C PRO A 14 -0.52 -19.77 -24.86
N ARG A 15 -0.65 -19.42 -23.58
CA ARG A 15 -1.67 -18.46 -23.15
C ARG A 15 -1.17 -17.05 -23.43
N ARG A 16 -2.09 -16.17 -23.82
CA ARG A 16 -1.80 -14.74 -23.92
C ARG A 16 -1.44 -14.21 -22.54
N VAL A 17 -0.46 -13.30 -22.49
CA VAL A 17 -0.15 -12.55 -21.27
C VAL A 17 -1.31 -11.57 -21.01
N PRO A 18 -1.99 -11.65 -19.86
CA PRO A 18 -3.08 -10.75 -19.53
C PRO A 18 -2.58 -9.30 -19.44
N THR A 19 -3.42 -8.35 -19.84
CA THR A 19 -3.13 -6.92 -19.71
C THR A 19 -3.97 -6.34 -18.59
N PHE A 20 -3.33 -6.04 -17.46
CA PHE A 20 -4.02 -5.46 -16.30
C PHE A 20 -4.10 -3.94 -16.42
N ASP A 21 -5.31 -3.41 -16.38
CA ASP A 21 -5.58 -1.97 -16.29
C ASP A 21 -5.81 -1.52 -14.84
N THR A 22 -5.96 -0.21 -14.60
CA THR A 22 -6.21 0.31 -13.24
C THR A 22 -7.48 -0.25 -12.60
N ARG A 23 -8.52 -0.54 -13.40
CA ARG A 23 -9.84 -1.00 -12.94
C ARG A 23 -9.81 -2.45 -12.45
N ASN A 24 -8.76 -3.20 -12.81
CA ASN A 24 -8.53 -4.54 -12.29
C ASN A 24 -8.03 -4.54 -10.84
N TYR A 25 -7.75 -3.39 -10.24
CA TYR A 25 -7.19 -3.27 -8.90
C TYR A 25 -8.12 -2.44 -8.04
N THR A 26 -8.32 -2.87 -6.80
CA THR A 26 -9.17 -2.18 -5.83
C THR A 26 -8.58 -2.31 -4.45
N PHE A 27 -8.63 -1.24 -3.66
CA PHE A 27 -8.39 -1.36 -2.22
C PHE A 27 -9.65 -1.77 -1.48
N VAL A 28 -9.52 -2.73 -0.56
CA VAL A 28 -10.58 -3.11 0.37
C VAL A 28 -10.13 -2.69 1.77
N PRO A 29 -10.62 -1.55 2.28
CA PRO A 29 -10.28 -1.07 3.61
C PRO A 29 -11.04 -1.83 4.71
N LYS A 30 -10.38 -2.02 5.86
CA LYS A 30 -10.97 -2.58 7.07
C LYS A 30 -10.45 -1.85 8.30
N ARG A 31 -11.32 -1.29 9.13
CA ARG A 31 -10.94 -0.68 10.42
C ARG A 31 -10.88 -1.77 11.50
N LEU A 32 -9.81 -1.76 12.30
CA LEU A 32 -9.71 -2.67 13.46
C LEU A 32 -10.43 -2.15 14.70
N ASP A 33 -10.67 -0.83 14.79
CA ASP A 33 -11.43 -0.26 15.89
C ASP A 33 -12.91 -0.69 15.80
N ASN A 34 -13.36 -1.45 16.81
CA ASN A 34 -14.74 -1.95 16.91
C ASN A 34 -15.79 -0.82 17.04
N ASN A 35 -15.35 0.42 17.24
CA ASN A 35 -16.23 1.56 17.46
C ASN A 35 -16.41 2.44 16.20
N GLY A 36 -15.82 2.07 15.06
CA GLY A 36 -15.89 2.83 13.82
C GLY A 36 -16.36 2.01 12.62
N THR A 37 -16.86 2.68 11.59
CA THR A 37 -17.14 2.09 10.28
C THR A 37 -15.85 1.89 9.48
N ASP A 38 -15.83 0.87 8.61
CA ASP A 38 -14.74 0.71 7.65
C ASP A 38 -14.67 1.97 6.77
N PRO A 39 -13.46 2.55 6.53
CA PRO A 39 -13.36 3.80 5.80
C PRO A 39 -13.74 3.62 4.32
N SER A 40 -14.31 4.65 3.70
CA SER A 40 -14.57 4.65 2.26
C SER A 40 -13.28 4.85 1.46
N VAL A 41 -13.14 4.14 0.35
CA VAL A 41 -12.04 4.36 -0.62
C VAL A 41 -12.17 5.73 -1.28
N ASP A 42 -13.40 6.14 -1.57
CA ASP A 42 -13.70 7.41 -2.22
C ASP A 42 -13.97 8.53 -1.20
N PRO A 43 -13.57 9.77 -1.51
CA PRO A 43 -13.96 10.93 -0.70
C PRO A 43 -15.49 11.11 -0.74
N PRO A 44 -16.09 11.69 0.32
CA PRO A 44 -17.50 12.02 0.30
C PRO A 44 -17.79 13.06 -0.80
N PRO A 45 -19.04 13.13 -1.30
CA PRO A 45 -19.46 14.22 -2.18
C PRO A 45 -19.18 15.58 -1.56
N GLU A 46 -18.93 16.59 -2.40
CA GLU A 46 -18.67 17.96 -1.95
C GLU A 46 -19.78 18.46 -1.00
N GLY A 47 -19.40 19.04 0.13
CA GLY A 47 -20.31 19.52 1.17
C GLY A 47 -20.91 18.44 2.08
N SER A 48 -20.60 17.16 1.86
CA SER A 48 -20.99 16.08 2.78
C SER A 48 -19.90 15.85 3.84
N PRO A 49 -20.28 15.57 5.10
CA PRO A 49 -19.32 15.19 6.12
C PRO A 49 -18.65 13.87 5.73
N ASP A 50 -17.35 13.78 5.97
CA ASP A 50 -16.62 12.52 5.88
C ASP A 50 -16.91 11.65 7.11
N ASP A 51 -16.50 10.37 7.08
CA ASP A 51 -16.42 9.48 8.26
C ASP A 51 -15.88 10.32 9.44
N PRO A 52 -16.53 10.37 10.62
CA PRO A 52 -16.23 11.30 11.70
C PRO A 52 -14.79 11.17 12.20
N PHE A 53 -13.91 11.83 11.48
CA PHE A 53 -12.48 11.67 11.53
C PHE A 53 -11.89 12.27 12.80
N ASP A 54 -12.52 13.34 13.27
CA ASP A 54 -12.20 14.04 14.51
C ASP A 54 -12.63 13.28 15.77
N LEU A 55 -13.34 12.14 15.64
CA LEU A 55 -13.79 11.33 16.78
C LEU A 55 -12.89 10.12 17.05
N HIS A 56 -12.02 9.74 16.09
CA HIS A 56 -11.15 8.57 16.19
C HIS A 56 -9.67 8.97 16.01
N PHE A 57 -9.07 9.48 17.09
CA PHE A 57 -7.72 10.06 17.06
C PHE A 57 -6.61 9.03 16.83
N ASN A 58 -6.80 7.81 17.31
CA ASN A 58 -5.83 6.73 17.19
C ASN A 58 -6.55 5.50 16.63
N THR A 59 -6.27 5.16 15.37
CA THR A 59 -6.85 3.99 14.70
C THR A 59 -5.80 3.31 13.84
N THR A 60 -6.05 2.04 13.58
CA THR A 60 -5.37 1.29 12.53
C THR A 60 -6.41 0.78 11.53
N ASP A 61 -6.24 1.17 10.27
CA ASP A 61 -7.02 0.71 9.14
C ASP A 61 -6.13 -0.17 8.24
N TYR A 62 -6.65 -1.28 7.74
CA TYR A 62 -5.94 -2.19 6.84
C TYR A 62 -6.48 -2.02 5.43
N TRP A 63 -5.61 -1.70 4.48
CA TRP A 63 -5.93 -1.48 3.08
C TRP A 63 -5.39 -2.64 2.25
N LYS A 64 -6.27 -3.61 1.94
CA LYS A 64 -5.91 -4.80 1.17
C LYS A 64 -5.96 -4.51 -0.32
N LEU A 65 -4.86 -4.73 -1.04
CA LEU A 65 -4.83 -4.60 -2.49
C LEU A 65 -5.40 -5.87 -3.14
N ASN A 66 -6.60 -5.77 -3.68
CA ASN A 66 -7.23 -6.82 -4.47
C ASN A 66 -7.04 -6.59 -5.96
N VAL A 67 -6.82 -7.69 -6.67
CA VAL A 67 -6.63 -7.70 -8.12
C VAL A 67 -7.46 -8.80 -8.74
N THR A 68 -8.18 -8.46 -9.80
CA THR A 68 -8.99 -9.40 -10.57
C THR A 68 -8.35 -9.61 -11.94
N ASN A 69 -8.11 -10.86 -12.31
CA ASN A 69 -7.59 -11.20 -13.63
C ASN A 69 -8.64 -10.85 -14.70
N PRO A 70 -8.31 -10.02 -15.70
CA PRO A 70 -9.28 -9.57 -16.70
C PRO A 70 -9.79 -10.71 -17.60
N ASP A 71 -8.99 -11.73 -17.83
CA ASP A 71 -9.33 -12.83 -18.74
C ASP A 71 -10.14 -13.92 -18.02
N THR A 72 -9.79 -14.23 -16.77
CA THR A 72 -10.45 -15.32 -16.01
C THR A 72 -11.49 -14.83 -14.99
N GLN A 73 -11.52 -13.52 -14.70
CA GLN A 73 -12.32 -12.91 -13.63
C GLN A 73 -12.04 -13.48 -12.23
N GLN A 74 -10.93 -14.20 -12.07
CA GLN A 74 -10.52 -14.76 -10.79
C GLN A 74 -9.63 -13.78 -10.03
N GLU A 75 -9.70 -13.85 -8.71
CA GLU A 75 -8.83 -13.11 -7.83
C GLU A 75 -7.37 -13.57 -7.98
N VAL A 76 -6.47 -12.59 -8.08
CA VAL A 76 -5.03 -12.80 -8.18
C VAL A 76 -4.41 -12.81 -6.78
N LYS A 77 -3.47 -13.74 -6.59
CA LYS A 77 -2.60 -13.82 -5.43
C LYS A 77 -1.16 -13.62 -5.85
N PHE A 78 -0.42 -12.88 -5.03
CA PHE A 78 0.98 -12.55 -5.22
C PHE A 78 1.88 -13.54 -4.48
N GLU A 79 3.03 -13.84 -5.06
CA GLU A 79 4.07 -14.69 -4.47
C GLU A 79 5.25 -13.86 -3.97
N THR A 80 5.52 -12.70 -4.58
CA THR A 80 6.65 -11.85 -4.20
C THR A 80 6.26 -10.38 -4.16
N LEU A 81 6.86 -9.64 -3.23
CA LEU A 81 6.81 -8.18 -3.15
C LEU A 81 8.22 -7.62 -3.22
N LYS A 82 8.42 -6.59 -4.06
CA LYS A 82 9.62 -5.77 -4.06
C LYS A 82 9.25 -4.30 -4.07
N PHE A 83 9.85 -3.52 -3.17
CA PHE A 83 9.76 -2.06 -3.24
C PHE A 83 10.75 -1.51 -4.26
N LEU A 84 10.31 -0.53 -5.04
CA LEU A 84 11.08 0.17 -6.06
C LEU A 84 11.27 1.63 -5.65
N PRO A 85 12.22 2.35 -6.25
CA PRO A 85 12.38 3.76 -5.98
C PRO A 85 11.14 4.56 -6.39
N TYR A 86 10.73 5.50 -5.52
CA TYR A 86 9.48 6.22 -5.74
C TYR A 86 9.56 7.26 -6.87
N ARG A 87 10.78 7.64 -7.26
CA ARG A 87 11.08 8.45 -8.46
C ARG A 87 12.00 7.65 -9.39
N PRO A 88 11.80 7.70 -10.71
CA PRO A 88 12.65 6.98 -11.67
C PRO A 88 14.14 7.33 -11.58
N ASP A 89 14.46 8.58 -11.24
CA ASP A 89 15.83 9.11 -11.17
C ASP A 89 16.39 9.11 -9.72
N SER A 90 15.85 8.28 -8.83
CA SER A 90 16.23 8.21 -7.42
C SER A 90 16.54 6.79 -7.01
N ASP A 91 17.46 6.62 -6.06
CA ASP A 91 17.71 5.34 -5.38
C ASP A 91 16.91 5.21 -4.07
N VAL A 92 16.11 6.22 -3.74
CA VAL A 92 15.35 6.25 -2.49
C VAL A 92 14.14 5.32 -2.60
N ILE A 93 14.18 4.24 -1.82
CA ILE A 93 13.08 3.27 -1.67
C ILE A 93 12.35 3.56 -0.36
N ASN A 94 11.03 3.67 -0.45
CA ASN A 94 10.15 3.88 0.70
C ASN A 94 9.31 2.63 0.93
N THR A 95 9.32 2.12 2.16
CA THR A 95 8.42 1.05 2.62
C THR A 95 7.29 1.57 3.52
N SER A 96 7.35 2.86 3.87
CA SER A 96 6.32 3.64 4.56
C SER A 96 6.21 5.03 3.92
N ILE A 97 5.03 5.63 4.05
CA ILE A 97 4.77 7.05 3.78
C ILE A 97 4.04 7.68 4.96
N ILE A 98 4.23 8.99 5.14
CA ILE A 98 3.66 9.76 6.25
C ILE A 98 2.92 11.00 5.77
N LEU A 99 1.98 11.49 6.57
CA LEU A 99 1.25 12.72 6.29
C LEU A 99 0.67 13.35 7.56
N TRP A 100 0.89 14.65 7.72
CA TRP A 100 0.15 15.49 8.68
C TRP A 100 -1.09 16.11 8.05
N GLU A 101 -2.12 16.41 8.85
CA GLU A 101 -3.37 17.00 8.35
C GLU A 101 -3.10 18.32 7.62
N SER A 102 -2.31 19.18 8.24
CA SER A 102 -1.80 20.42 7.66
C SER A 102 -0.28 20.53 7.78
N ARG A 103 0.30 21.64 7.30
CA ARG A 103 1.72 21.97 7.44
C ARG A 103 1.95 23.11 8.44
N GLN A 104 0.97 23.35 9.32
CA GLN A 104 1.10 24.38 10.34
C GLN A 104 2.04 23.89 11.44
N ALA A 105 2.84 24.78 12.02
CA ALA A 105 3.82 24.42 13.04
C ALA A 105 3.19 23.77 14.29
N ALA A 106 1.92 24.09 14.58
CA ALA A 106 1.16 23.53 15.70
C ALA A 106 0.32 22.29 15.33
N GLU A 107 0.44 21.78 14.10
CA GLU A 107 -0.25 20.57 13.67
C GLU A 107 0.26 19.34 14.42
N VAL A 108 -0.66 18.48 14.87
CA VAL A 108 -0.34 17.29 15.67
C VAL A 108 -1.05 16.03 15.20
N MET A 109 -1.93 16.14 14.22
CA MET A 109 -2.65 15.01 13.65
C MET A 109 -1.79 14.38 12.56
N PHE A 110 -1.31 13.17 12.83
CA PHE A 110 -0.33 12.45 12.03
C PHE A 110 -0.85 11.09 11.57
N SER A 111 -0.50 10.72 10.35
CA SER A 111 -0.77 9.40 9.78
C SER A 111 0.48 8.82 9.14
N TRP A 112 0.65 7.51 9.26
CA TRP A 112 1.74 6.78 8.63
C TRP A 112 1.25 5.43 8.13
N THR A 113 2.04 4.84 7.25
CA THR A 113 1.76 3.52 6.70
C THR A 113 2.83 2.51 7.08
N GLY A 114 2.45 1.26 7.19
CA GLY A 114 3.35 0.10 7.15
C GLY A 114 2.81 -0.92 6.15
N PHE A 115 3.54 -2.00 5.92
CA PHE A 115 3.10 -3.06 5.02
C PHE A 115 3.12 -4.42 5.71
N ILE A 116 2.29 -5.32 5.19
CA ILE A 116 2.21 -6.71 5.59
C ILE A 116 2.16 -7.52 4.30
N PHE A 117 3.06 -8.48 4.19
CA PHE A 117 3.13 -9.40 3.08
C PHE A 117 3.67 -10.74 3.58
N ASP A 118 3.15 -11.83 3.05
CA ASP A 118 3.60 -13.18 3.39
C ASP A 118 4.70 -13.58 2.42
N ASP A 119 5.96 -13.41 2.82
CA ASP A 119 7.06 -13.96 2.04
C ASP A 119 7.14 -15.48 2.27
N PRO A 120 6.83 -16.33 1.27
CA PRO A 120 6.88 -17.78 1.44
C PRO A 120 8.30 -18.30 1.75
N ALA A 121 9.35 -17.51 1.49
CA ALA A 121 10.72 -17.84 1.84
C ALA A 121 11.06 -17.59 3.33
N VAL A 122 10.27 -16.81 4.06
CA VAL A 122 10.56 -16.39 5.44
C VAL A 122 9.46 -16.85 6.38
N LYS A 123 9.75 -17.88 7.20
CA LYS A 123 8.78 -18.38 8.19
C LYS A 123 8.54 -17.35 9.30
N GLY A 124 7.27 -17.00 9.53
CA GLY A 124 6.85 -16.11 10.62
C GLY A 124 6.85 -14.61 10.30
N ASP A 125 7.11 -14.26 9.03
CA ASP A 125 7.21 -12.88 8.53
C ASP A 125 5.92 -12.05 8.72
N VAL A 126 4.78 -12.72 8.87
CA VAL A 126 3.46 -12.08 8.95
C VAL A 126 2.99 -11.78 10.37
N SER A 127 3.84 -11.96 11.39
CA SER A 127 3.46 -11.70 12.79
C SER A 127 3.52 -10.23 13.18
N LYS A 128 4.29 -9.42 12.45
CA LYS A 128 4.54 -8.01 12.72
C LYS A 128 4.29 -7.16 11.49
N VAL A 129 3.86 -5.92 11.71
CA VAL A 129 3.78 -4.93 10.64
C VAL A 129 5.18 -4.43 10.34
N HIS A 130 5.53 -4.38 9.06
CA HIS A 130 6.82 -3.85 8.61
C HIS A 130 6.71 -2.35 8.33
N PHE A 131 7.75 -1.61 8.73
CA PHE A 131 7.84 -0.16 8.57
C PHE A 131 9.16 0.24 7.94
N ASP A 132 9.21 1.43 7.35
CA ASP A 132 10.45 2.06 6.95
C ASP A 132 11.27 2.46 8.17
N GLU A 133 12.58 2.18 8.15
CA GLU A 133 13.49 2.48 9.25
C GLU A 133 13.50 3.97 9.63
N ALA A 134 13.35 4.87 8.63
CA ALA A 134 13.31 6.31 8.87
C ALA A 134 12.08 6.75 9.68
N LEU A 135 11.07 5.90 9.82
CA LEU A 135 9.87 6.22 10.59
C LEU A 135 10.20 6.35 12.08
N GLN A 136 11.19 5.60 12.58
CA GLN A 136 11.64 5.69 13.96
C GLN A 136 12.25 7.08 14.26
N ASP A 137 12.98 7.65 13.31
CA ASP A 137 13.56 8.99 13.44
C ASP A 137 12.48 10.08 13.44
N VAL A 138 11.40 9.89 12.67
CA VAL A 138 10.25 10.80 12.66
C VAL A 138 9.41 10.69 13.93
N MET A 139 9.20 9.48 14.44
CA MET A 139 8.36 9.25 15.61
C MET A 139 9.07 9.53 16.93
N GLY A 140 10.40 9.34 16.99
CA GLY A 140 11.14 9.33 18.24
C GLY A 140 10.51 8.38 19.25
N ASP A 141 10.35 8.84 20.50
CA ASP A 141 9.76 8.05 21.59
C ASP A 141 8.24 8.19 21.69
N VAL A 142 7.58 8.87 20.75
CA VAL A 142 6.14 9.17 20.85
C VAL A 142 5.28 7.92 20.67
N HIS A 143 5.71 6.96 19.85
CA HIS A 143 4.98 5.73 19.58
C HIS A 143 5.93 4.58 19.22
N THR A 144 5.61 3.36 19.66
CA THR A 144 6.36 2.15 19.29
C THR A 144 5.98 1.67 17.88
N LEU A 145 6.97 1.27 17.09
CA LEU A 145 6.77 0.61 15.79
C LEU A 145 6.66 -0.91 15.89
N ASP A 146 6.78 -1.48 17.09
CA ASP A 146 6.58 -2.93 17.31
C ASP A 146 5.08 -3.27 17.38
N ILE A 147 4.45 -3.37 16.21
CA ILE A 147 3.00 -3.59 16.08
C ILE A 147 2.74 -5.00 15.56
N ASN A 148 1.93 -5.77 16.30
CA ASN A 148 1.47 -7.09 15.86
C ASN A 148 0.45 -6.97 14.72
N VAL A 149 0.52 -7.90 13.77
CA VAL A 149 -0.52 -8.04 12.74
C VAL A 149 -1.78 -8.63 13.37
N ASP A 150 -2.92 -8.05 13.05
CA ASP A 150 -4.20 -8.69 13.32
C ASP A 150 -4.45 -9.79 12.29
N MET A 151 -4.26 -11.04 12.72
CA MET A 151 -4.40 -12.21 11.86
C MET A 151 -5.83 -12.45 11.36
N SER A 152 -6.84 -11.77 11.92
CA SER A 152 -8.23 -11.88 11.45
C SER A 152 -8.49 -11.16 10.13
N VAL A 153 -7.66 -10.15 9.80
CA VAL A 153 -7.78 -9.36 8.56
C VAL A 153 -6.70 -9.71 7.53
N PHE A 154 -5.64 -10.39 7.98
CA PHE A 154 -4.54 -10.85 7.15
C PHE A 154 -5.00 -11.92 6.13
N GLU A 155 -4.41 -11.89 4.95
CA GLU A 155 -4.66 -12.87 3.90
C GLU A 155 -3.39 -13.15 3.09
N THR A 156 -2.98 -14.43 3.07
CA THR A 156 -1.81 -14.87 2.31
C THR A 156 -1.97 -14.60 0.82
N GLY A 157 -0.90 -14.09 0.22
CA GLY A 157 -0.83 -13.73 -1.19
C GLY A 157 -1.45 -12.38 -1.52
N LYS A 158 -1.66 -11.53 -0.51
CA LYS A 158 -2.13 -10.15 -0.66
C LYS A 158 -1.11 -9.18 -0.09
N LEU A 159 -0.94 -8.05 -0.78
CA LEU A 159 -0.30 -6.88 -0.18
C LEU A 159 -1.34 -6.16 0.68
N ILE A 160 -1.03 -5.99 1.96
CA ILE A 160 -1.85 -5.18 2.85
C ILE A 160 -1.03 -4.00 3.33
N ILE A 161 -1.57 -2.79 3.15
CA ILE A 161 -0.99 -1.57 3.71
C ILE A 161 -1.74 -1.27 5.00
N SER A 162 -1.03 -1.24 6.12
CA SER A 162 -1.59 -0.74 7.37
C SER A 162 -1.48 0.78 7.37
N LEU A 163 -2.57 1.46 7.70
CA LEU A 163 -2.66 2.90 7.83
C LEU A 163 -2.99 3.22 9.27
N HIS A 164 -2.06 3.88 9.94
CA HIS A 164 -2.15 4.19 11.35
C HIS A 164 -2.36 5.69 11.55
N ARG A 165 -2.97 6.03 12.66
CA ARG A 165 -3.25 7.41 13.07
C ARG A 165 -2.78 7.64 14.50
N LEU A 166 -2.22 8.81 14.70
CA LEU A 166 -1.76 9.27 15.99
C LEU A 166 -2.03 10.76 16.12
N ARG A 167 -2.58 11.14 17.26
CA ARG A 167 -2.56 12.52 17.72
C ARG A 167 -1.38 12.74 18.67
N GLY A 168 -0.60 13.79 18.41
CA GLY A 168 0.44 14.26 19.35
C GLY A 168 1.82 14.42 18.72
N LEU A 169 2.03 13.97 17.49
CA LEU A 169 3.30 14.18 16.79
C LEU A 169 3.29 15.54 16.09
N THR A 170 4.05 16.49 16.63
CA THR A 170 4.14 17.86 16.09
C THR A 170 4.73 17.84 14.68
N TYR A 171 4.21 18.70 13.80
CA TYR A 171 4.69 18.81 12.42
C TYR A 171 6.20 19.13 12.34
N ILE A 172 6.89 18.32 11.54
CA ILE A 172 8.31 18.51 11.23
C ILE A 172 8.41 19.21 9.86
N PRO A 173 9.06 20.39 9.78
CA PRO A 173 9.21 21.14 8.53
C PRO A 173 10.10 20.42 7.51
N GLU A 174 10.03 20.85 6.24
CA GLU A 174 10.93 20.36 5.18
C GLU A 174 12.40 20.67 5.55
N GLY A 175 13.33 19.79 5.17
CA GLY A 175 14.75 19.85 5.53
C GLY A 175 15.19 18.80 6.55
N ASP A 176 14.24 18.14 7.22
CA ASP A 176 14.53 16.94 8.00
C ASP A 176 14.64 15.71 7.07
N PRO A 177 15.77 14.97 7.07
CA PRO A 177 15.99 13.88 6.11
C PRO A 177 14.98 12.73 6.21
N ALA A 178 14.56 12.37 7.42
CA ALA A 178 13.65 11.25 7.64
C ALA A 178 12.22 11.63 7.20
N ARG A 179 11.77 12.83 7.56
CA ARG A 179 10.51 13.40 7.09
C ARG A 179 10.51 13.56 5.57
N ASP A 180 11.59 14.08 4.99
CA ASP A 180 11.68 14.34 3.56
C ASP A 180 11.69 13.04 2.74
N LYS A 181 12.31 11.97 3.24
CA LYS A 181 12.22 10.62 2.66
C LYS A 181 10.76 10.15 2.60
N LEU A 182 10.07 10.16 3.74
CA LEU A 182 8.77 9.50 3.90
C LEU A 182 7.58 10.32 3.40
N MET A 183 7.64 11.66 3.47
CA MET A 183 6.57 12.56 3.03
C MET A 183 6.86 13.18 1.65
N GLY A 184 8.13 13.40 1.34
CA GLY A 184 8.53 14.15 0.15
C GLY A 184 8.27 15.65 0.29
N THR A 185 8.47 16.38 -0.79
CA THR A 185 8.25 17.83 -0.84
C THR A 185 6.86 18.15 -1.37
N LEU A 186 6.45 19.42 -1.30
CA LEU A 186 5.23 19.86 -1.98
C LEU A 186 5.24 19.57 -3.49
N ALA A 187 6.38 19.78 -4.16
CA ALA A 187 6.52 19.60 -5.59
C ALA A 187 6.55 18.12 -6.02
N ALA A 188 6.97 17.23 -5.11
CA ALA A 188 7.13 15.82 -5.41
C ALA A 188 6.87 14.97 -4.15
N PRO A 189 5.59 14.74 -3.82
CA PRO A 189 5.18 13.97 -2.65
C PRO A 189 5.61 12.51 -2.78
N SER A 190 6.00 11.93 -1.65
CA SER A 190 6.43 10.54 -1.58
C SER A 190 5.27 9.58 -1.82
N ALA A 191 5.63 8.38 -2.26
CA ALA A 191 4.71 7.27 -2.51
C ALA A 191 5.44 5.96 -2.26
N LEU A 192 4.67 4.91 -1.98
CA LEU A 192 5.16 3.55 -2.07
C LEU A 192 5.14 3.15 -3.55
N VAL A 193 6.21 2.55 -4.04
CA VAL A 193 6.21 1.92 -5.37
C VAL A 193 6.55 0.46 -5.20
N VAL A 194 5.65 -0.40 -5.68
CA VAL A 194 5.74 -1.85 -5.49
C VAL A 194 5.74 -2.56 -6.82
N LEU A 195 6.55 -3.60 -6.92
CA LEU A 195 6.50 -4.65 -7.92
C LEU A 195 6.04 -5.93 -7.23
N LEU A 196 4.85 -6.38 -7.59
CA LEU A 196 4.29 -7.65 -7.15
C LEU A 196 4.36 -8.64 -8.31
N ILE A 197 4.71 -9.90 -8.03
CA ILE A 197 4.66 -10.98 -9.01
C ILE A 197 3.59 -11.98 -8.59
N ASP A 198 2.68 -12.33 -9.49
CA ASP A 198 1.64 -13.32 -9.24
C ASP A 198 2.12 -14.76 -9.44
N LYS A 199 1.27 -15.73 -9.07
CA LYS A 199 1.52 -17.17 -9.27
C LYS A 199 1.80 -17.60 -10.71
N GLN A 200 1.38 -16.80 -11.68
CA GLN A 200 1.55 -17.06 -13.10
C GLN A 200 2.78 -16.34 -13.67
N GLY A 201 3.53 -15.60 -12.84
CA GLY A 201 4.69 -14.82 -13.24
C GLY A 201 4.36 -13.44 -13.82
N ASN A 202 3.10 -13.00 -13.76
CA ASN A 202 2.73 -11.67 -14.23
C ASN A 202 3.22 -10.60 -13.25
N ALA A 203 3.76 -9.52 -13.82
CA ALA A 203 4.29 -8.40 -13.04
C ALA A 203 3.24 -7.29 -12.85
N HIS A 204 3.11 -6.82 -11.62
CA HIS A 204 2.17 -5.78 -11.23
C HIS A 204 2.94 -4.63 -10.57
N LYS A 205 3.18 -3.56 -11.34
CA LYS A 205 3.86 -2.34 -10.85
C LYS A 205 2.84 -1.29 -10.44
N ARG A 206 2.75 -0.97 -9.15
CA ARG A 206 1.80 0.02 -8.61
C ARG A 206 2.52 1.11 -7.82
N ARG A 207 2.04 2.34 -7.96
CA ARG A 207 2.33 3.46 -7.07
C ARG A 207 1.16 3.62 -6.10
N ILE A 208 1.43 3.68 -4.80
CA ILE A 208 0.44 3.84 -3.74
C ILE A 208 0.77 5.11 -2.95
N SER A 209 -0.21 5.99 -2.75
CA SER A 209 -0.03 7.23 -2.01
C SER A 209 -1.31 7.64 -1.28
N PHE A 210 -1.19 8.59 -0.36
CA PHE A 210 -2.34 9.34 0.13
C PHE A 210 -3.05 10.08 -1.01
N LEU A 211 -4.28 10.55 -0.76
CA LEU A 211 -4.91 11.48 -1.68
C LEU A 211 -4.09 12.78 -1.77
N PRO A 212 -3.98 13.38 -2.96
CA PRO A 212 -3.17 14.60 -3.15
C PRO A 212 -3.77 15.81 -2.44
N SER A 213 -5.10 15.88 -2.32
CA SER A 213 -5.82 17.01 -1.76
C SER A 213 -7.22 16.59 -1.30
N GLY A 214 -7.92 17.50 -0.62
CA GLY A 214 -9.31 17.30 -0.18
C GLY A 214 -9.44 16.79 1.25
N SER A 215 -10.68 16.70 1.71
CA SER A 215 -11.02 16.19 3.04
C SER A 215 -10.67 14.71 3.17
N GLY A 216 -10.22 14.30 4.36
CA GLY A 216 -9.89 12.90 4.66
C GLY A 216 -8.75 12.34 3.80
N ARG A 217 -7.86 13.20 3.28
CA ARG A 217 -6.73 12.78 2.43
C ARG A 217 -5.79 11.79 3.11
N ARG A 218 -5.65 11.92 4.43
CA ARG A 218 -4.85 11.01 5.27
C ARG A 218 -5.51 9.67 5.53
N ASN A 219 -6.79 9.54 5.22
CA ASN A 219 -7.59 8.34 5.53
C ASN A 219 -7.64 7.37 4.39
N ARG A 220 -7.14 7.78 3.23
CA ARG A 220 -7.37 7.10 1.97
C ARG A 220 -6.06 6.88 1.27
N LEU A 221 -5.91 5.65 0.80
CA LEU A 221 -4.83 5.28 -0.09
C LEU A 221 -5.39 5.13 -1.49
N MET A 222 -4.72 5.76 -2.44
CA MET A 222 -4.97 5.56 -3.86
C MET A 222 -3.84 4.75 -4.48
N HIS A 223 -4.14 4.07 -5.58
CA HIS A 223 -3.14 3.37 -6.37
C HIS A 223 -3.21 3.78 -7.85
N THR A 224 -2.07 3.96 -8.49
CA THR A 224 -1.94 4.22 -9.93
C THR A 224 -0.95 3.26 -10.56
N LEU A 225 -0.97 3.16 -11.89
CA LEU A 225 0.08 2.44 -12.62
C LEU A 225 1.42 3.17 -12.39
N TYR A 226 2.47 2.41 -12.10
CA TYR A 226 3.82 2.97 -12.09
C TYR A 226 4.49 2.71 -13.43
N SER A 227 4.91 3.79 -14.10
CA SER A 227 5.68 3.76 -15.33
C SER A 227 7.01 4.45 -15.11
N GLU A 228 8.11 3.77 -15.44
CA GLU A 228 9.47 4.33 -15.39
C GLU A 228 9.70 5.32 -16.54
N THR A 229 8.91 5.22 -17.62
CA THR A 229 8.92 6.18 -18.71
C THR A 229 8.01 7.36 -18.38
N ARG A 230 8.56 8.59 -18.46
CA ARG A 230 7.77 9.82 -18.42
C ARG A 230 6.65 9.71 -19.47
N PRO A 231 5.41 10.12 -19.16
CA PRO A 231 4.43 10.34 -20.22
C PRO A 231 5.02 11.35 -21.20
N GLN A 232 5.02 11.00 -22.50
CA GLN A 232 5.32 11.95 -23.57
C GLN A 232 4.19 12.97 -23.70
#